data_AF-A0A9D1QL49-F1
#
_entry.id   AF-A0A9D1QL49-F1
#
_cell.length_a   1.000
_cell.length_b   1.000
_cell.length_c   1.000
_cell.angle_alpha   90.00
_cell.angle_beta   90.00
_cell.angle_gamma   90.00
#
_symmetry.space_group_name_H-M   'P 1'
#
loop_
_entity.id
_entity.type
_entity.pdbx_description
1 polymer ?
#
loop_
_entity_poly.entity_id
_entity_poly.type
_entity_poly.pdbx_seq_one_letter_code
_entity_poly.pdbx_strand_id
1 'polypeptide(L)'
;MLRYYYFTFGTDPDYPFAGGWVTVAAPSRQAATQIFRLYYPNEAGADALNCADVYTEEEFRETGMEETGNFGAFCHEIIEPRKAGNIK
;
A
#
# COMPACT_ATOMS: atom_id res chain seq x y z
N MET A 1 4.61 9.42 -15.31
CA MET A 1 3.23 9.45 -14.76
C MET A 1 3.21 8.59 -13.51
N LEU A 2 2.50 9.02 -12.46
CA LEU A 2 2.33 8.20 -11.25
C LEU A 2 1.17 7.22 -11.48
N ARG A 3 1.23 6.08 -10.79
CA ARG A 3 0.19 5.05 -10.70
C ARG A 3 0.00 4.66 -9.25
N TYR A 4 -1.18 4.12 -8.93
CA TYR A 4 -1.44 3.57 -7.61
C TYR A 4 -1.02 2.10 -7.52
N TYR A 5 -0.45 1.76 -6.38
CA TYR A 5 -0.10 0.41 -5.97
C TYR A 5 -0.70 0.15 -4.60
N TYR A 6 -1.24 -1.04 -4.39
CA TYR A 6 -2.06 -1.38 -3.23
C TYR A 6 -1.37 -2.47 -2.44
N PHE A 7 -1.03 -2.18 -1.18
CA PHE A 7 -0.34 -3.07 -0.26
C PHE A 7 -1.37 -3.58 0.75
N THR A 8 -1.81 -4.82 0.60
CA THR A 8 -2.86 -5.40 1.45
C THR A 8 -2.28 -6.02 2.71
N PHE A 9 -3.13 -6.23 3.73
CA PHE A 9 -2.74 -6.89 4.97
C PHE A 9 -3.58 -8.12 5.26
N GLY A 10 -2.97 -9.10 5.93
CA GLY A 10 -3.70 -10.23 6.50
C GLY A 10 -4.35 -9.84 7.83
N THR A 11 -4.70 -10.84 8.62
CA THR A 11 -5.24 -10.66 9.99
C THR A 11 -4.21 -10.98 11.06
N ASP A 12 -2.96 -11.24 10.68
CA ASP A 12 -1.86 -11.44 11.64
C ASP A 12 -1.62 -10.14 12.44
N PRO A 13 -1.52 -10.20 13.78
CA PRO A 13 -1.28 -9.02 14.61
C PRO A 13 0.06 -8.33 14.36
N ASP A 14 1.01 -8.98 13.69
CA ASP A 14 2.32 -8.39 13.39
C ASP A 14 2.27 -7.44 12.16
N TYR A 15 1.19 -7.49 11.36
CA TYR A 15 0.95 -6.51 10.32
C TYR A 15 0.63 -5.11 10.90
N PRO A 16 0.93 -4.01 10.17
CA PRO A 16 0.60 -2.66 10.61
C PRO A 16 -0.90 -2.43 10.81
N PHE A 17 -1.72 -3.17 10.06
CA PHE A 17 -3.17 -3.15 10.15
C PHE A 17 -3.73 -4.57 9.99
N ALA A 18 -4.87 -4.85 10.65
CA ALA A 18 -5.63 -6.06 10.38
C ALA A 18 -6.58 -5.81 9.19
N GLY A 19 -6.32 -6.48 8.07
CA GLY A 19 -7.05 -6.28 6.82
C GLY A 19 -6.82 -4.92 6.16
N GLY A 20 -7.60 -4.63 5.13
CA GLY A 20 -7.48 -3.38 4.37
C GLY A 20 -6.20 -3.29 3.56
N TRP A 21 -5.82 -2.06 3.18
CA TRP A 21 -4.61 -1.79 2.41
C TRP A 21 -4.08 -0.36 2.60
N VAL A 22 -2.84 -0.15 2.20
CA VAL A 22 -2.24 1.17 1.95
C VAL A 22 -2.09 1.37 0.45
N THR A 23 -2.43 2.55 -0.04
CA THR A 23 -2.23 2.94 -1.44
C THR A 23 -1.00 3.83 -1.57
N VAL A 24 -0.09 3.50 -2.50
CA VAL A 24 1.12 4.30 -2.77
C VAL A 24 1.12 4.78 -4.21
N ALA A 25 1.25 6.10 -4.40
CA ALA A 25 1.42 6.70 -5.72
C ALA A 25 2.90 6.71 -6.13
N ALA A 26 3.27 5.97 -7.18
CA ALA A 26 4.65 5.82 -7.60
C ALA A 26 4.80 5.66 -9.13
N PRO A 27 5.98 5.91 -9.71
CA PRO A 27 6.21 5.68 -11.13
C PRO A 27 6.37 4.19 -11.49
N SER A 28 6.66 3.30 -10.54
CA SER A 28 6.82 1.87 -10.76
C SER A 28 6.52 1.08 -9.48
N ARG A 29 6.29 -0.23 -9.62
CA ARG A 29 6.09 -1.15 -8.48
C ARG A 29 7.31 -1.14 -7.56
N GLN A 30 8.52 -1.13 -8.12
CA GLN A 30 9.76 -1.04 -7.34
C GLN A 30 9.85 0.26 -6.53
N ALA A 31 9.48 1.40 -7.14
CA ALA A 31 9.45 2.68 -6.42
C ALA A 31 8.37 2.68 -5.33
N ALA A 32 7.19 2.11 -5.61
CA ALA A 32 6.13 1.96 -4.62
C ALA A 32 6.59 1.13 -3.42
N THR A 33 7.26 0.01 -3.68
CA THR A 33 7.83 -0.87 -2.65
C THR A 33 8.86 -0.14 -1.78
N GLN A 34 9.73 0.65 -2.38
CA GLN A 34 10.71 1.44 -1.63
C GLN A 34 10.03 2.50 -0.76
N ILE A 35 9.02 3.20 -1.29
CA ILE A 35 8.26 4.20 -0.54
C ILE A 35 7.51 3.52 0.61
N PHE A 36 6.81 2.42 0.36
CA PHE A 36 6.09 1.66 1.38
C PHE A 36 7.00 1.28 2.54
N ARG A 37 8.20 0.74 2.26
CA ARG A 37 9.19 0.37 3.29
C ARG A 37 9.67 1.53 4.17
N LEU A 38 9.59 2.77 3.70
CA LEU A 38 9.97 3.93 4.51
C LEU A 38 8.92 4.26 5.57
N TYR A 39 7.65 3.94 5.31
CA TYR A 39 6.52 4.17 6.23
C TYR A 39 6.23 2.93 7.08
N TYR A 40 6.33 1.75 6.46
CA TYR A 40 6.04 0.44 7.02
C TYR A 40 7.27 -0.46 6.83
N PRO A 41 8.32 -0.28 7.66
CA PRO A 41 9.54 -1.05 7.54
C PRO A 41 9.25 -2.54 7.76
N ASN A 42 10.05 -3.38 7.09
CA ASN A 42 10.05 -4.82 7.35
C ASN A 42 10.35 -5.08 8.82
N GLU A 43 9.86 -6.21 9.34
CA GLU A 43 10.30 -6.71 10.64
C GLU A 43 11.81 -6.92 10.69
N ALA A 44 12.37 -6.83 11.89
CA ALA A 44 13.81 -6.97 12.10
C ALA A 44 14.31 -8.33 11.59
N GLY A 45 15.14 -8.31 10.55
CA GLY A 45 15.69 -9.51 9.92
C GLY A 45 14.83 -10.13 8.82
N ALA A 46 13.69 -9.53 8.48
CA ALA A 46 12.83 -9.98 7.39
C ALA A 46 13.17 -9.30 6.06
N ASP A 47 13.32 -10.11 5.01
CA ASP A 47 13.48 -9.61 3.62
C ASP A 47 12.12 -9.28 2.98
N ALA A 48 11.05 -9.93 3.45
CA ALA A 48 9.68 -9.74 2.97
C ALA A 48 9.12 -8.38 3.39
N LEU A 49 8.26 -7.81 2.55
CA LEU A 49 7.53 -6.59 2.89
C LEU A 49 6.57 -6.87 4.04
N ASN A 50 6.36 -5.88 4.91
CA ASN A 50 5.34 -5.96 5.95
C ASN A 50 3.93 -5.73 5.38
N CYS A 51 3.54 -6.56 4.42
CA CYS A 51 2.23 -6.61 3.76
C CYS A 51 1.96 -8.04 3.26
N ALA A 52 0.69 -8.40 3.09
CA ALA A 52 0.31 -9.71 2.58
C ALA A 52 0.56 -9.85 1.07
N ASP A 53 0.18 -8.85 0.28
CA ASP A 53 0.40 -8.84 -1.16
C ASP A 53 0.46 -7.40 -1.70
N VAL A 54 0.94 -7.25 -2.93
CA VAL A 54 1.05 -5.97 -3.63
C VAL A 54 0.35 -6.09 -4.98
N TYR A 55 -0.51 -5.13 -5.29
CA TYR A 55 -1.26 -5.09 -6.55
C TYR A 55 -0.99 -3.79 -7.30
N THR A 56 -0.93 -3.88 -8.62
CA THR A 56 -1.20 -2.76 -9.52
C THR A 56 -2.68 -2.39 -9.45
N GLU A 57 -3.05 -1.21 -9.96
CA GLU A 57 -4.46 -0.79 -10.03
C GLU A 57 -5.36 -1.77 -10.82
N GLU A 58 -4.83 -2.34 -11.90
CA GLU A 58 -5.56 -3.33 -12.70
C GLU A 58 -5.79 -4.62 -11.91
N GLU A 59 -4.73 -5.19 -11.34
CA GLU A 59 -4.82 -6.39 -10.50
C GLU A 59 -5.73 -6.15 -9.28
N PHE A 60 -5.66 -4.98 -8.65
CA PHE A 60 -6.45 -4.68 -7.46
C PHE A 60 -7.94 -4.62 -7.76
N ARG A 61 -8.32 -4.03 -8.90
CA ARG A 61 -9.72 -3.96 -9.34
C ARG A 61 -10.33 -5.35 -9.53
N GLU A 62 -9.55 -6.30 -10.06
CA GLU A 62 -10.00 -7.68 -10.27
C GLU A 62 -10.32 -8.42 -8.97
N THR A 63 -9.75 -8.00 -7.84
CA THR A 63 -10.01 -8.62 -6.54
C THR A 63 -11.39 -8.31 -5.95
N GLY A 64 -12.03 -7.22 -6.39
CA GLY A 64 -13.27 -6.70 -5.80
C GLY A 64 -13.09 -6.07 -4.41
N MET A 65 -11.88 -6.00 -3.87
CA MET A 65 -11.62 -5.46 -2.52
C MET A 65 -11.98 -3.98 -2.38
N GLU A 66 -12.00 -3.21 -3.48
CA GLU A 66 -12.50 -1.82 -3.46
C GLU A 66 -13.97 -1.73 -2.99
N GLU A 67 -14.78 -2.75 -3.29
CA GLU A 67 -16.20 -2.79 -2.96
C GLU A 67 -16.47 -3.58 -1.67
N THR A 68 -15.81 -4.73 -1.52
CA THR A 68 -16.07 -5.68 -0.43
C THR A 68 -15.20 -5.45 0.81
N GLY A 69 -14.10 -4.69 0.66
CA GLY A 69 -13.04 -4.58 1.64
C GLY A 69 -12.15 -5.83 1.67
N ASN A 70 -10.99 -5.69 2.29
CA ASN A 70 -10.08 -6.79 2.59
C ASN A 70 -10.20 -7.15 4.08
N PHE A 71 -10.76 -8.33 4.40
CA PHE A 71 -11.11 -8.72 5.77
C PHE A 71 -11.98 -7.69 6.52
N GLY A 72 -12.89 -7.01 5.80
CA GLY A 72 -13.80 -6.02 6.38
C GLY A 72 -13.21 -4.62 6.58
N ALA A 73 -11.93 -4.41 6.26
CA ALA A 73 -11.27 -3.11 6.27
C ALA A 73 -10.98 -2.61 4.84
N PHE A 74 -10.83 -1.30 4.70
CA PHE A 74 -10.61 -0.62 3.42
C PHE A 74 -9.25 0.07 3.40
N CYS A 75 -9.09 1.13 2.59
CA CYS A 75 -7.87 1.94 2.54
C CYS A 75 -7.62 2.62 3.90
N HIS A 76 -6.46 2.35 4.49
CA HIS A 76 -6.01 2.98 5.74
C HIS A 76 -5.27 4.29 5.48
N GLU A 77 -4.48 4.35 4.41
CA GLU A 77 -3.65 5.51 4.09
C GLU A 77 -3.35 5.58 2.58
N ILE A 78 -3.23 6.81 2.06
CA ILE A 78 -2.73 7.10 0.72
C ILE A 78 -1.42 7.89 0.85
N ILE A 79 -0.31 7.29 0.37
CA ILE A 79 1.00 7.93 0.33
C ILE A 79 1.23 8.48 -1.09
N GLU A 80 1.16 9.80 -1.23
CA GLU A 80 1.39 10.51 -2.48
C GLU A 80 2.38 11.67 -2.35
N PRO A 81 3.16 12.00 -3.39
CA PRO A 81 4.02 13.17 -3.36
C PRO A 81 3.22 14.43 -3.08
N ARG A 82 3.68 15.26 -2.14
CA ARG A 82 3.10 16.58 -1.93
C ARG A 82 3.10 17.34 -3.26
N LYS A 83 1.93 17.82 -3.69
CA LYS A 83 1.87 18.84 -4.72
C LYS A 83 2.68 20.04 -4.22
N ALA A 84 3.63 20.51 -5.03
CA ALA A 84 4.33 21.75 -4.75
C ALA A 84 3.28 22.86 -4.69
N GLY A 85 2.89 23.26 -3.48
CA GLY A 85 2.08 24.44 -3.27
C GLY A 85 2.88 25.64 -3.74
N ASN A 86 2.28 26.48 -4.59
CA ASN A 86 2.83 27.78 -4.94
C ASN A 86 3.20 28.52 -3.65
N ILE A 87 4.50 28.59 -3.37
CA ILE A 87 5.04 29.49 -2.37
C ILE A 87 4.77 30.88 -2.93
N LYS A 88 3.76 31.56 -2.37
CA LYS A 88 3.57 32.99 -2.57
C LYS A 88 4.65 33.76 -1.81
#